data_AF-A0A968GMJ3-F1
#
_entry.id   AF-A0A968GMJ3-F1
#
_cell.length_a   1.000
_cell.length_b   1.000
_cell.length_c   1.000
_cell.angle_alpha   90.00
_cell.angle_beta   90.00
_cell.angle_gamma   90.00
#
_symmetry.space_group_name_H-M   'P 1'
#
loop_
_entity.id
_entity.type
_entity.pdbx_description
1 polymer ?
#
loop_
_entity_poly.entity_id
_entity_poly.type
_entity_poly.pdbx_seq_one_letter_code
_entity_poly.pdbx_strand_id
1 'polypeptide(L)'
;MHTTAAPRSVPLPQASAARPWLMLFSRSVFFVFFQLLIALSLHLAGTADAWNESARYWTFLAFLTNLVSLYLLIRLYRMEGKRFWDILRFSRETWKTDLLWFIAFSIIAMPIVGAPRAPLARAIFGDDLIATNMLFMPLPTWAFILSFLFPLTIWFAELPTYFGYSMPRL
;
A
#
# COMPACT_ATOMS: atom_id res chain seq x y z
N MET A 1 -7.93 10.47 47.37
CA MET A 1 -6.79 10.13 46.48
C MET A 1 -7.12 8.84 45.77
N HIS A 2 -7.62 8.90 44.53
CA HIS A 2 -7.84 7.71 43.72
C HIS A 2 -6.57 7.42 42.93
N THR A 3 -5.82 6.41 43.37
CA THR A 3 -4.64 5.90 42.67
C THR A 3 -5.12 5.12 41.45
N THR A 4 -5.12 5.75 40.27
CA THR A 4 -5.38 5.09 38.99
C THR A 4 -4.23 4.13 38.71
N ALA A 5 -4.47 2.84 38.88
CA ALA A 5 -3.48 1.81 38.57
C ALA A 5 -3.13 1.90 37.08
N ALA A 6 -1.83 2.04 36.78
CA ALA A 6 -1.33 2.01 35.42
C ALA A 6 -1.74 0.70 34.72
N PRO A 7 -2.18 0.74 33.45
CA PRO A 7 -2.54 -0.46 32.72
C PRO A 7 -1.31 -1.37 32.59
N ARG A 8 -1.43 -2.61 33.10
CA ARG A 8 -0.41 -3.65 32.93
C ARG A 8 -0.18 -3.86 31.43
N SER A 9 1.04 -3.59 30.98
CA SER A 9 1.47 -3.95 29.63
C SER A 9 1.39 -5.48 29.49
N VAL A 10 0.46 -5.94 28.67
CA VAL A 10 0.39 -7.36 28.30
C VAL A 10 1.67 -7.65 27.50
N PRO A 11 2.53 -8.58 27.96
CA PRO A 11 3.72 -8.96 27.19
C PRO A 11 3.24 -9.55 25.87
N LEU A 12 3.59 -8.91 24.76
CA LEU A 12 3.33 -9.50 23.45
C LEU A 12 4.18 -10.77 23.34
N PRO A 13 3.63 -11.91 22.88
CA PRO A 13 4.43 -13.07 22.54
C PRO A 13 5.56 -12.61 21.61
N GLN A 14 6.81 -12.82 22.01
CA GLN A 14 7.96 -12.44 21.19
C GLN A 14 7.91 -13.27 19.91
N ALA A 15 7.39 -12.67 18.83
CA ALA A 15 7.58 -13.21 17.50
C ALA A 15 9.10 -13.39 17.31
N SER A 16 9.52 -14.51 16.71
CA SER A 16 10.91 -14.68 16.28
C SER A 16 11.37 -13.38 15.60
N ALA A 17 12.53 -12.85 16.02
CA ALA A 17 13.07 -11.58 15.55
C ALA A 17 13.11 -11.49 14.01
N ALA A 18 13.12 -12.62 13.29
CA ALA A 18 13.11 -12.67 11.84
C ALA A 18 11.76 -12.30 11.18
N ARG A 19 10.62 -12.48 11.85
CA ARG A 19 9.28 -12.30 11.24
C ARG A 19 8.96 -10.85 10.87
N PRO A 20 9.23 -9.84 11.72
CA PRO A 20 9.02 -8.43 11.37
C PRO A 20 9.88 -7.98 10.18
N TRP A 21 11.14 -8.45 10.11
CA TRP A 21 12.06 -8.22 8.99
C TRP A 21 11.59 -8.89 7.70
N LEU A 22 11.12 -10.14 7.79
CA LEU A 22 10.54 -10.85 6.65
C LEU A 22 9.36 -10.05 6.08
N MET A 23 8.44 -9.57 6.93
CA MET A 23 7.33 -8.75 6.47
C MET A 23 7.79 -7.45 5.83
N LEU A 24 8.76 -6.76 6.43
CA LEU A 24 9.30 -5.51 5.92
C LEU A 24 9.86 -5.66 4.50
N PHE A 25 10.69 -6.68 4.25
CA PHE A 25 11.34 -6.88 2.96
C PHE A 25 10.48 -7.64 1.94
N SER A 26 9.50 -8.44 2.40
CA SER A 26 8.66 -9.25 1.51
C SER A 26 7.94 -8.42 0.46
N ARG A 27 7.47 -7.21 0.82
CA ARG A 27 6.78 -6.31 -0.11
C ARG A 27 7.66 -5.96 -1.30
N SER A 28 8.90 -5.50 -1.07
CA SER A 28 9.84 -5.17 -2.15
C SER A 28 10.14 -6.37 -3.04
N VAL A 29 10.29 -7.57 -2.45
CA VAL A 29 10.49 -8.81 -3.19
C VAL A 29 9.29 -9.12 -4.08
N PHE A 30 8.06 -8.97 -3.58
CA PHE A 30 6.85 -9.19 -4.36
C PHE A 30 6.68 -8.16 -5.48
N PHE A 31 7.04 -6.89 -5.25
CA PHE A 31 7.05 -5.89 -6.32
C PHE A 31 7.97 -6.32 -7.46
N VAL A 32 9.21 -6.70 -7.17
CA VAL A 32 10.13 -7.18 -8.20
C VAL A 32 9.60 -8.44 -8.89
N PHE A 33 9.10 -9.41 -8.11
CA PHE A 33 8.56 -10.66 -8.62
C PHE A 33 7.37 -10.45 -9.58
N PHE A 34 6.37 -9.66 -9.20
CA PHE A 34 5.20 -9.42 -10.04
C PHE A 34 5.52 -8.54 -11.25
N GLN A 35 6.48 -7.61 -11.13
CA GLN A 35 6.96 -6.82 -12.27
C GLN A 35 7.57 -7.74 -13.34
N LEU A 36 8.44 -8.67 -12.90
CA LEU A 36 9.04 -9.67 -13.79
C LEU A 36 7.98 -10.62 -14.37
N LEU A 37 6.98 -11.02 -13.58
CA LEU A 37 5.91 -11.89 -14.06
C LEU A 37 5.05 -11.23 -15.15
N ILE A 38 4.70 -9.96 -15.01
CA ILE A 38 3.95 -9.21 -16.02
C ILE A 38 4.79 -9.03 -17.28
N ALA A 39 6.05 -8.59 -17.14
CA ALA A 39 6.96 -8.43 -18.28
C ALA A 39 7.17 -9.76 -19.03
N LEU A 40 7.36 -10.86 -18.30
CA LEU A 40 7.48 -12.20 -18.88
C LEU A 40 6.19 -12.61 -19.62
N SER A 41 5.02 -12.35 -19.04
CA SER A 41 3.74 -12.68 -19.66
C SER A 41 3.55 -11.94 -21.00
N LEU A 42 3.92 -10.65 -21.05
CA LEU A 42 3.88 -9.85 -22.28
C LEU A 42 4.90 -10.32 -23.33
N HIS A 43 6.10 -10.71 -22.87
CA HIS A 43 7.13 -11.27 -23.74
C HIS A 43 6.65 -12.58 -24.39
N LEU A 44 6.06 -13.48 -23.60
CA LEU A 44 5.48 -14.74 -24.09
C LEU A 44 4.28 -14.52 -25.02
N ALA A 45 3.56 -13.40 -24.87
CA ALA A 45 2.49 -12.99 -25.78
C ALA A 45 2.99 -12.33 -27.09
N GLY A 46 4.32 -12.24 -27.30
CA GLY A 46 4.91 -11.70 -28.53
C GLY A 46 5.06 -10.18 -28.55
N THR A 47 5.00 -9.51 -27.39
CA THR A 47 5.20 -8.06 -27.30
C THR A 47 6.68 -7.72 -27.46
N ALA A 48 7.01 -6.90 -28.46
CA ALA A 48 8.41 -6.59 -28.83
C ALA A 48 9.19 -5.91 -27.69
N ASP A 49 8.58 -4.93 -27.01
CA ASP A 49 9.17 -4.21 -25.88
C ASP A 49 8.39 -4.50 -24.58
N ALA A 50 8.40 -5.78 -24.17
CA ALA A 50 7.62 -6.26 -23.05
C ALA A 50 7.97 -5.59 -21.70
N TRP A 51 9.21 -5.14 -21.52
CA TRP A 51 9.63 -4.44 -20.31
C TRP A 51 8.97 -3.07 -20.20
N ASN A 52 9.09 -2.23 -21.22
CA ASN A 52 8.47 -0.90 -21.18
C ASN A 52 6.93 -1.01 -21.20
N GLU A 53 6.38 -1.94 -21.99
CA GLU A 53 4.93 -2.19 -22.00
C GLU A 53 4.40 -2.69 -20.66
N SER A 54 5.19 -3.41 -19.86
CA SER A 54 4.73 -3.87 -18.54
C SER A 54 4.48 -2.73 -17.56
N ALA A 55 5.18 -1.60 -17.70
CA ALA A 55 5.07 -0.46 -16.79
C ALA A 55 3.66 0.17 -16.80
N ARG A 56 2.88 0.00 -17.88
CA ARG A 56 1.48 0.48 -17.91
C ARG A 56 0.59 -0.25 -16.91
N TYR A 57 0.95 -1.47 -16.52
CA TYR A 57 0.21 -2.32 -15.60
C TYR A 57 0.70 -2.20 -14.15
N TRP A 58 1.37 -1.10 -13.78
CA TRP A 58 1.91 -0.91 -12.42
C TRP A 58 0.85 -1.03 -11.30
N THR A 59 -0.41 -0.69 -11.58
CA THR A 59 -1.52 -0.86 -10.63
C THR A 59 -1.83 -2.32 -10.35
N PHE A 60 -1.68 -3.21 -11.35
CA PHE A 60 -1.81 -4.67 -11.18
C PHE A 60 -0.66 -5.23 -10.36
N LEU A 61 0.56 -4.80 -10.68
CA LEU A 61 1.76 -5.08 -9.88
C LEU A 61 1.51 -4.76 -8.39
N ALA A 62 1.03 -3.55 -8.11
CA ALA A 62 0.77 -3.11 -6.74
C ALA A 62 -0.38 -3.88 -6.09
N PHE A 63 -1.48 -4.10 -6.81
CA PHE A 63 -2.62 -4.89 -6.34
C PHE A 63 -2.25 -6.33 -5.97
N LEU A 64 -1.54 -7.04 -6.86
CA LEU A 64 -1.09 -8.42 -6.62
C LEU A 64 -0.11 -8.49 -5.44
N THR A 65 0.82 -7.54 -5.36
CA THR A 65 1.74 -7.40 -4.22
C THR A 65 0.95 -7.20 -2.92
N ASN A 66 -0.06 -6.34 -2.92
CA ASN A 66 -0.89 -6.10 -1.76
C ASN A 66 -1.68 -7.34 -1.33
N LEU A 67 -2.21 -8.12 -2.28
CA LEU A 67 -2.95 -9.34 -1.99
C LEU A 67 -2.08 -10.39 -1.31
N VAL A 68 -0.87 -10.64 -1.83
CA VAL A 68 0.08 -11.60 -1.22
C VAL A 68 0.59 -11.09 0.12
N SER A 69 0.90 -9.80 0.23
CA SER A 69 1.33 -9.18 1.48
C SER A 69 0.25 -9.31 2.57
N LEU A 70 -1.00 -9.01 2.22
CA LEU A 70 -2.15 -9.13 3.12
C LEU A 70 -2.37 -10.59 3.53
N TYR A 71 -2.27 -11.54 2.59
CA TYR A 71 -2.35 -12.97 2.89
C TYR A 71 -1.30 -13.41 3.92
N LEU A 72 -0.03 -13.03 3.71
CA LEU A 72 1.05 -13.35 4.66
C LEU A 72 0.82 -12.72 6.03
N LEU A 73 0.41 -11.47 6.07
CA LEU A 73 0.12 -10.76 7.31
C LEU A 73 -1.01 -11.44 8.09
N ILE A 74 -2.11 -11.80 7.41
CA ILE A 74 -3.23 -12.53 8.02
C ILE A 74 -2.74 -13.87 8.58
N ARG A 75 -1.89 -14.60 7.83
CA ARG A 75 -1.34 -15.88 8.27
C ARG A 75 -0.49 -15.73 9.53
N LEU A 76 0.38 -14.71 9.58
CA LEU A 76 1.23 -14.44 10.75
C LEU A 76 0.39 -14.08 11.98
N TYR A 77 -0.63 -13.23 11.83
CA TYR A 77 -1.53 -12.92 12.94
C TYR A 77 -2.28 -14.16 13.44
N ARG A 78 -2.76 -15.03 12.54
CA ARG A 78 -3.40 -16.30 12.93
C ARG A 78 -2.44 -17.22 13.69
N MET A 79 -1.18 -17.30 13.27
CA MET A 79 -0.14 -18.05 13.99
C MET A 79 0.16 -17.49 15.38
N GLU A 80 -0.06 -16.18 15.58
CA GLU A 80 0.03 -15.51 16.88
C GLU A 80 -1.27 -15.58 17.69
N GLY A 81 -2.28 -16.32 17.23
CA GLY A 81 -3.59 -16.44 17.88
C GLY A 81 -4.46 -15.19 17.79
N LYS A 82 -4.12 -14.24 16.91
CA LYS A 82 -4.84 -12.96 16.71
C LYS A 82 -5.61 -12.97 15.40
N ARG A 83 -6.65 -12.15 15.29
CA ARG A 83 -7.32 -11.89 14.00
C ARG A 83 -6.82 -10.58 13.43
N PHE A 84 -6.68 -10.53 12.11
CA PHE A 84 -6.29 -9.31 11.39
C PHE A 84 -7.22 -8.12 11.69
N TRP A 85 -8.52 -8.39 11.83
CA TRP A 85 -9.52 -7.36 12.13
C TRP A 85 -9.38 -6.76 13.52
N ASP A 86 -8.74 -7.44 14.47
CA ASP A 86 -8.57 -6.94 15.84
C ASP A 86 -7.59 -5.74 15.91
N ILE A 87 -6.74 -5.58 14.88
CA ILE A 87 -5.79 -4.46 14.78
C ILE A 87 -6.45 -3.22 14.18
N LEU A 88 -7.45 -3.41 13.32
CA LEU A 88 -8.21 -2.33 12.71
C LEU A 88 -9.20 -1.80 13.76
N ARG A 89 -8.70 -0.90 14.64
CA ARG A 89 -9.45 -0.26 15.74
C ARG A 89 -10.57 0.67 15.24
N PHE A 90 -11.57 0.11 14.58
CA PHE A 90 -12.69 0.88 14.04
C PHE A 90 -13.63 1.31 15.18
N SER A 91 -13.73 2.62 15.42
CA SER A 91 -14.65 3.17 16.43
C SER A 91 -15.94 3.67 15.78
N ARG A 92 -17.07 3.07 16.15
CA ARG A 92 -18.40 3.55 15.73
C ARG A 92 -18.81 4.85 16.44
N GLU A 93 -18.06 5.29 17.45
CA GLU A 93 -18.35 6.52 18.18
C GLU A 93 -17.80 7.73 17.43
N THR A 94 -16.62 7.61 16.80
CA THR A 94 -15.92 8.73 16.15
C THR A 94 -16.09 8.78 14.63
N TRP A 95 -16.72 7.77 14.00
CA TRP A 95 -16.70 7.63 12.53
C TRP A 95 -17.16 8.86 11.76
N LYS A 96 -18.16 9.61 12.25
CA LYS A 96 -18.64 10.85 11.59
C LYS A 96 -17.58 11.94 11.62
N THR A 97 -16.94 12.09 12.78
CA THR A 97 -15.86 13.05 13.00
C THR A 97 -14.64 12.66 12.17
N ASP A 98 -14.29 11.38 12.14
CA ASP A 98 -13.18 10.86 11.34
C ASP A 98 -13.44 11.07 9.84
N LEU A 99 -14.67 10.83 9.37
CA LEU A 99 -15.07 11.10 7.99
C LEU A 99 -15.02 12.59 7.65
N LEU A 100 -15.50 13.46 8.56
CA LEU A 100 -15.42 14.91 8.37
C LEU A 100 -13.97 15.37 8.24
N TRP A 101 -13.09 14.91 9.14
CA TRP A 101 -11.67 15.23 9.07
C TRP A 101 -11.02 14.67 7.83
N PHE A 102 -11.34 13.44 7.43
CA PHE A 102 -10.86 12.85 6.18
C PHE A 102 -11.22 13.72 4.98
N ILE A 103 -12.48 14.18 4.86
CA ILE A 103 -12.92 15.05 3.78
C ILE A 103 -12.23 16.41 3.85
N ALA A 104 -12.22 17.04 5.02
CA ALA A 104 -11.61 18.36 5.22
C ALA A 104 -10.12 18.35 4.87
N PHE A 105 -9.36 17.37 5.39
CA PHE A 105 -7.96 17.20 5.07
C PHE A 105 -7.74 16.85 3.60
N SER A 106 -8.61 16.06 2.96
CA SER A 106 -8.49 15.76 1.53
C SER A 106 -8.63 17.02 0.68
N ILE A 107 -9.62 17.88 0.99
CA ILE A 107 -9.85 19.15 0.28
C ILE A 107 -8.66 20.09 0.46
N ILE A 108 -8.04 20.13 1.65
CA ILE A 108 -6.88 20.98 1.93
C ILE A 108 -5.58 20.40 1.35
N ALA A 109 -5.40 19.08 1.42
CA ALA A 109 -4.20 18.41 0.92
C ALA A 109 -4.12 18.46 -0.60
N MET A 110 -5.25 18.38 -1.31
CA MET A 110 -5.28 18.39 -2.77
C MET A 110 -4.59 19.62 -3.40
N PRO A 111 -4.88 20.88 -3.01
CA PRO A 111 -4.14 22.04 -3.51
C PRO A 111 -2.71 22.10 -2.99
N ILE A 112 -2.44 21.66 -1.75
CA ILE A 112 -1.07 21.65 -1.20
C ILE A 112 -0.15 20.74 -2.02
N VAL A 113 -0.63 19.56 -2.40
CA VAL A 113 0.12 18.60 -3.22
C VAL A 113 0.06 18.96 -4.70
N GLY A 114 -1.08 19.45 -5.19
CA GLY A 114 -1.33 19.74 -6.59
C GLY A 114 -0.69 21.03 -7.09
N ALA A 115 -0.69 22.11 -6.29
CA ALA A 115 -0.16 23.41 -6.67
C ALA A 115 1.34 23.39 -7.02
N PRO A 116 2.23 22.76 -6.24
CA PRO A 116 3.66 22.72 -6.59
C PRO A 116 3.96 21.74 -7.73
N ARG A 117 3.05 20.82 -8.07
CA ARG A 117 3.28 19.75 -9.06
C ARG A 117 3.73 20.30 -10.42
N ALA A 118 2.96 21.23 -11.00
CA ALA A 118 3.24 21.77 -12.32
C ALA A 118 4.53 22.61 -12.40
N PRO A 119 4.77 23.59 -11.51
CA PRO A 119 6.00 24.39 -11.57
C PRO A 119 7.25 23.54 -11.29
N LEU A 120 7.19 22.60 -10.35
CA LEU A 120 8.31 21.70 -10.09
C LEU A 120 8.59 20.77 -11.28
N ALA A 121 7.54 20.21 -11.89
CA ALA A 121 7.70 19.35 -13.05
C ALA A 121 8.32 20.10 -14.24
N ARG A 122 7.89 21.35 -14.51
CA ARG A 122 8.53 22.20 -15.52
C ARG A 122 9.97 22.56 -15.17
N ALA A 123 10.26 22.84 -13.90
CA ALA A 123 11.62 23.17 -13.45
C ALA A 123 12.60 21.99 -13.60
N ILE A 124 12.15 20.76 -13.37
CA ILE A 124 12.99 19.55 -13.41
C ILE A 124 13.05 18.96 -14.83
N PHE A 125 11.92 18.88 -15.52
CA PHE A 125 11.79 18.14 -16.77
C PHE A 125 11.53 19.03 -18.00
N GLY A 126 11.34 20.34 -17.82
CA GLY A 126 10.97 21.27 -18.89
C GLY A 126 9.49 21.21 -19.30
N ASP A 127 8.77 20.17 -18.87
CA ASP A 127 7.37 19.89 -19.22
C ASP A 127 6.65 19.23 -18.02
N ASP A 128 5.42 19.67 -17.72
CA ASP A 128 4.63 19.20 -16.57
C ASP A 128 3.89 17.87 -16.79
N LEU A 129 3.89 17.35 -18.01
CA LEU A 129 3.24 16.11 -18.41
C LEU A 129 4.19 14.92 -18.49
N ILE A 130 5.51 15.12 -18.59
CA ILE A 130 6.47 14.00 -18.71
C ILE A 130 6.27 12.95 -17.61
N ALA A 131 6.31 13.36 -16.35
CA ALA A 131 6.13 12.44 -15.22
C ALA A 131 4.74 11.78 -15.22
N THR A 132 3.70 12.50 -15.65
CA THR A 132 2.34 11.99 -15.74
C THR A 132 2.22 10.92 -16.81
N ASN A 133 2.80 11.16 -17.99
CA ASN A 133 2.77 10.25 -19.13
C ASN A 133 3.60 8.99 -18.90
N MET A 134 4.64 9.07 -18.05
CA MET A 134 5.39 7.88 -17.60
C MET A 134 4.55 6.98 -16.68
N LEU A 135 3.73 7.56 -15.80
CA LEU A 135 2.94 6.80 -14.82
C LEU A 135 1.58 6.35 -15.36
N PHE A 136 0.93 7.19 -16.18
CA PHE A 136 -0.42 6.98 -16.71
C PHE A 136 -0.36 6.78 -18.21
N MET A 137 0.11 5.60 -18.60
CA MET A 137 0.02 5.16 -19.98
C MET A 137 -1.40 4.67 -20.31
N PRO A 138 -1.83 4.75 -21.58
CA PRO A 138 -3.13 4.23 -22.00
C PRO A 138 -3.29 2.77 -21.59
N LEU A 139 -4.45 2.39 -21.05
CA LEU A 139 -4.77 1.03 -20.66
C LEU A 139 -5.98 0.51 -21.44
N PRO A 140 -6.04 -0.78 -21.76
CA PRO A 140 -7.29 -1.41 -22.21
C PRO A 140 -8.40 -1.18 -21.19
N THR A 141 -9.66 -1.06 -21.63
CA THR A 141 -10.80 -0.71 -20.76
C THR A 141 -10.94 -1.65 -19.56
N TRP A 142 -10.76 -2.96 -19.76
CA TRP A 142 -10.82 -3.94 -18.66
C TRP A 142 -9.72 -3.67 -17.61
N ALA A 143 -8.53 -3.29 -18.06
CA ALA A 143 -7.39 -3.06 -17.19
C ALA A 143 -7.56 -1.77 -16.39
N PHE A 144 -8.11 -0.74 -17.03
CA PHE A 144 -8.50 0.50 -16.36
C PHE A 144 -9.53 0.26 -15.25
N ILE A 145 -10.59 -0.52 -15.51
CA ILE A 145 -11.61 -0.83 -14.49
C ILE A 145 -11.00 -1.57 -13.30
N LEU A 146 -10.15 -2.57 -13.55
CA LEU A 146 -9.50 -3.33 -12.47
C LEU A 146 -8.43 -2.53 -11.71
N SER A 147 -7.89 -1.45 -12.28
CA SER A 147 -6.90 -0.60 -11.60
C SER A 147 -7.41 0.01 -10.29
N PHE A 148 -8.74 0.16 -10.14
CA PHE A 148 -9.37 0.62 -8.91
C PHE A 148 -9.25 -0.38 -7.74
N LEU A 149 -8.83 -1.62 -7.98
CA LEU A 149 -8.54 -2.58 -6.91
C LEU A 149 -7.25 -2.24 -6.14
N PHE A 150 -6.30 -1.55 -6.77
CA PHE A 150 -5.08 -1.10 -6.11
C PHE A 150 -5.36 -0.18 -4.90
N PRO A 151 -6.04 0.97 -5.04
CA PRO A 151 -6.28 1.87 -3.92
C PRO A 151 -7.14 1.23 -2.81
N LEU A 152 -8.00 0.27 -3.16
CA LEU A 152 -8.79 -0.48 -2.17
C LEU A 152 -7.93 -1.44 -1.35
N THR A 153 -6.89 -2.03 -1.93
CA THR A 153 -6.05 -3.04 -1.26
C THR A 153 -4.85 -2.45 -0.53
N ILE A 154 -4.29 -1.33 -1.00
CA ILE A 154 -3.07 -0.76 -0.41
C ILE A 154 -3.27 -0.38 1.06
N TRP A 155 -4.43 0.17 1.41
CA TRP A 155 -4.73 0.59 2.78
C TRP A 155 -4.68 -0.58 3.78
N PHE A 156 -5.17 -1.75 3.38
CA PHE A 156 -5.15 -2.97 4.21
C PHE A 156 -3.80 -3.67 4.22
N ALA A 157 -3.02 -3.56 3.15
CA ALA A 157 -1.75 -4.26 3.04
C ALA A 157 -0.61 -3.48 3.68
N GLU A 158 -0.57 -2.15 3.51
CA GLU A 158 0.61 -1.36 3.85
C GLU A 158 0.63 -0.90 5.30
N LEU A 159 -0.39 -0.14 5.73
CA LEU A 159 -0.42 0.42 7.09
C LEU A 159 -0.41 -0.67 8.17
N PRO A 160 -1.20 -1.77 8.05
CA PRO A 160 -1.17 -2.85 9.03
C PRO A 160 0.16 -3.62 9.03
N THR A 161 0.86 -3.69 7.89
CA THR A 161 2.19 -4.32 7.84
C THR A 161 3.21 -3.46 8.58
N TYR A 162 3.35 -2.19 8.21
CA TYR A 162 4.40 -1.34 8.76
C TYR A 162 4.10 -0.90 10.20
N PHE A 163 2.94 -0.28 10.43
CA PHE A 163 2.60 0.29 11.75
C PHE A 163 1.98 -0.74 12.69
N GLY A 164 1.22 -1.70 12.15
CA GLY A 164 0.56 -2.71 12.98
C GLY A 164 1.46 -3.87 13.36
N TYR A 165 2.30 -4.34 12.42
CA TYR A 165 3.09 -5.55 12.62
C TYR A 165 4.57 -5.29 12.87
N SER A 166 5.27 -4.65 11.93
CA SER A 166 6.73 -4.52 11.95
C SER A 166 7.21 -3.52 13.00
N MET A 167 6.72 -2.27 13.00
CA MET A 167 7.20 -1.20 13.89
C MET A 167 7.09 -1.54 15.38
N PRO A 168 6.02 -2.17 15.90
CA PRO A 168 5.94 -2.52 17.33
C PRO A 168 6.83 -3.70 17.75
N ARG A 169 7.49 -4.37 16.80
CA ARG A 169 8.27 -5.60 17.02
C ARG A 169 9.75 -5.49 16.60
N LEU A 170 10.14 -4.35 16.03
CA LEU A 170 11.53 -3.98 15.71
C LEU A 170 12.04 -3.01 16.77
#